data_AF-A0A344PM38-F1
#
_entry.id   AF-A0A344PM38-F1
#
_cell.length_a   1.000
_cell.length_b   1.000
_cell.length_c   1.000
_cell.angle_alpha   90.00
_cell.angle_beta   90.00
_cell.angle_gamma   90.00
#
_symmetry.space_group_name_H-M   'P 1'
#
loop_
_entity.id
_entity.type
_entity.pdbx_description
1 polymer ?
#
loop_
_entity_poly.entity_id
_entity_poly.type
_entity_poly.pdbx_seq_one_letter_code
_entity_poly.pdbx_strand_id
1 'polypeptide(L)'
;MGFYVGTIAIGSRTLAAAEPPDLRLVATHNQFRLTSPGEKAMTGRAPIKLFYWNMPNFGDALSVDVVRLLSGGREVRFGHAAWAHMAAIGSLIGMIGKRFEQKDRDPSVGPLAVWGSGVMHPGGRQLLDRLKLFAVRGPVTASTLGISPQIAMGDPGLFAADLLTERPARTDRIGLVAHHRLADDSRLAKLQMDNPEITLIDPRTEDALSVVRQIAACRLILSSSLHGLIVADSLGIPSIWLDPTGNHDHPELKFLDYAASIGRPLVRPVLLSEIESHLHTDAGDVARYQDGIERSKAELRRSFYEMLAYIQRPKARKLADGAAYARLRTPAVRAQVVQATVSDTVAPAAPARSQAAGQELAS
;
A
#
# COMPACT_ATOMS: atom_id res chain seq x y z
N MET A 1 -4.38 -41.01 -77.92
CA MET A 1 -3.02 -41.39 -78.34
C MET A 1 -2.07 -40.86 -77.27
N GLY A 2 -1.47 -41.76 -76.49
CA GLY A 2 -0.85 -41.43 -75.21
C GLY A 2 0.63 -41.03 -75.30
N PHE A 3 1.13 -40.45 -74.22
CA PHE A 3 2.54 -40.36 -73.83
C PHE A 3 2.58 -40.31 -72.28
N TYR A 4 2.92 -41.41 -71.62
CA TYR A 4 4.26 -41.82 -71.15
C TYR A 4 4.70 -41.22 -69.80
N VAL A 5 4.52 -42.08 -68.79
CA VAL A 5 5.27 -42.38 -67.56
C VAL A 5 6.56 -41.58 -67.29
N GLY A 6 6.69 -41.12 -66.04
CA GLY A 6 7.95 -40.80 -65.38
C GLY A 6 7.81 -40.87 -63.86
N THR A 7 8.01 -42.06 -63.29
CA THR A 7 8.07 -42.30 -61.84
C THR A 7 9.48 -41.95 -61.31
N ILE A 8 9.58 -41.11 -60.29
CA ILE A 8 10.74 -41.08 -59.38
C ILE A 8 10.21 -41.04 -57.95
N ALA A 9 10.47 -42.12 -57.21
CA ALA A 9 10.16 -42.27 -55.80
C ALA A 9 11.32 -41.75 -54.96
N ILE A 10 11.05 -40.87 -53.99
CA ILE A 10 11.95 -40.63 -52.86
C ILE A 10 11.13 -40.33 -51.59
N GLY A 11 11.17 -41.28 -50.65
CA GLY A 11 11.22 -41.04 -49.19
C GLY A 11 9.97 -40.50 -48.50
N SER A 12 9.12 -41.41 -48.01
CA SER A 12 8.15 -41.13 -46.96
C SER A 12 8.86 -40.84 -45.62
N ARG A 13 8.59 -39.68 -45.02
CA ARG A 13 8.70 -39.47 -43.57
C ARG A 13 7.45 -38.78 -43.05
N THR A 14 6.57 -39.60 -42.51
CA THR A 14 5.41 -39.22 -41.70
C THR A 14 5.92 -38.51 -40.45
N LEU A 15 5.59 -37.23 -40.28
CA LEU A 15 5.77 -36.53 -38.99
C LEU A 15 4.68 -37.05 -38.05
N ALA A 16 5.09 -37.86 -37.08
CA ALA A 16 4.24 -38.33 -35.99
C ALA A 16 3.80 -37.15 -35.11
N ALA A 17 2.51 -37.13 -34.78
CA ALA A 17 1.93 -36.24 -33.78
C ALA A 17 2.61 -36.50 -32.43
N ALA A 18 3.11 -35.43 -31.79
CA ALA A 18 3.63 -35.51 -30.44
C ALA A 18 2.47 -35.69 -29.45
N GLU A 19 2.51 -36.77 -28.66
CA GLU A 19 1.60 -37.00 -27.54
C GLU A 19 1.71 -35.88 -26.50
N PRO A 20 0.61 -35.53 -25.80
CA PRO A 20 0.66 -34.55 -24.72
C PRO A 20 1.51 -35.10 -23.55
N PRO A 21 2.29 -34.25 -22.86
CA PRO A 21 3.16 -34.71 -21.78
C PRO A 21 2.32 -35.19 -20.58
N ASP A 22 2.66 -36.41 -20.11
CA ASP A 22 2.15 -37.04 -18.90
C ASP A 22 2.18 -36.09 -17.68
N LEU A 23 1.00 -35.71 -17.20
CA LEU A 23 0.80 -35.11 -15.88
C LEU A 23 1.01 -36.20 -14.82
N ARG A 24 2.23 -36.29 -14.27
CA ARG A 24 2.48 -37.11 -13.07
C ARG A 24 2.05 -36.35 -11.83
N LEU A 25 0.98 -36.83 -11.20
CA LEU A 25 0.55 -36.40 -9.87
C LEU A 25 1.53 -36.96 -8.82
N VAL A 26 2.44 -36.14 -8.31
CA VAL A 26 3.25 -36.48 -7.13
C VAL A 26 2.58 -35.86 -5.92
N ALA A 27 1.86 -36.68 -5.15
CA ALA A 27 1.27 -36.27 -3.89
C ALA A 27 2.36 -36.12 -2.82
N THR A 28 2.72 -34.88 -2.48
CA THR A 28 3.31 -34.55 -1.18
C THR A 28 2.70 -33.24 -0.67
N HIS A 29 2.33 -33.21 0.61
CA HIS A 29 1.71 -32.08 1.28
C HIS A 29 2.68 -30.88 1.37
N ASN A 30 2.58 -29.90 0.47
CA ASN A 30 2.79 -28.48 0.76
C ASN A 30 2.56 -27.60 -0.49
N GLN A 31 1.74 -26.56 -0.32
CA GLN A 31 1.67 -25.32 -1.12
C GLN A 31 1.71 -25.44 -2.66
N PHE A 32 0.55 -25.42 -3.30
CA PHE A 32 0.46 -25.18 -4.75
C PHE A 32 0.69 -23.70 -5.07
N ARG A 33 1.84 -23.41 -5.68
CA ARG A 33 2.13 -22.15 -6.36
C ARG A 33 2.06 -22.40 -7.86
N LEU A 34 1.01 -21.92 -8.53
CA LEU A 34 0.97 -21.86 -9.98
C LEU A 34 1.88 -20.71 -10.42
N THR A 35 2.99 -21.04 -11.07
CA THR A 35 3.80 -20.06 -11.80
C THR A 35 3.44 -20.19 -13.27
N SER A 36 3.10 -19.07 -13.92
CA SER A 36 2.82 -19.06 -15.36
C SER A 36 4.09 -19.43 -16.14
N PRO A 37 3.99 -20.11 -17.30
CA PRO A 37 5.16 -20.46 -18.10
C PRO A 37 5.78 -19.18 -18.71
N GLY A 38 6.74 -18.57 -18.00
CA GLY A 38 7.43 -17.36 -18.46
C GLY A 38 8.29 -16.63 -17.42
N GLU A 39 7.99 -16.77 -16.12
CA GLU A 39 8.82 -16.16 -15.07
C GLU A 39 9.96 -17.09 -14.66
N LYS A 40 11.14 -16.90 -15.28
CA LYS A 40 12.38 -17.34 -14.63
C LYS A 40 12.52 -16.53 -13.34
N ALA A 41 12.27 -17.18 -12.19
CA ALA A 41 12.67 -16.64 -10.90
C ALA A 41 14.15 -16.23 -11.00
N MET A 42 14.44 -14.95 -10.77
CA MET A 42 15.81 -14.42 -10.74
C MET A 42 16.54 -14.96 -9.49
N THR A 43 16.90 -16.24 -9.54
CA THR A 43 17.66 -16.94 -8.51
C THR A 43 19.10 -16.41 -8.53
N GLY A 44 19.48 -15.62 -7.52
CA GLY A 44 20.84 -15.07 -7.39
C GLY A 44 20.98 -13.75 -6.63
N ARG A 45 19.88 -13.00 -6.41
CA ARG A 45 19.90 -11.78 -5.57
C ARG A 45 19.64 -12.13 -4.11
N ALA A 46 20.44 -11.57 -3.19
CA ALA A 46 20.22 -11.74 -1.75
C ALA A 46 18.81 -11.28 -1.33
N PRO A 47 18.16 -11.97 -0.37
CA PRO A 47 16.80 -11.67 0.05
C PRO A 47 16.69 -10.29 0.72
N ILE A 48 15.54 -9.64 0.55
CA ILE A 48 15.18 -8.41 1.26
C ILE A 48 14.64 -8.80 2.65
N LYS A 49 15.32 -8.37 3.72
CA LYS A 49 14.82 -8.50 5.09
C LYS A 49 13.81 -7.38 5.38
N LEU A 50 12.54 -7.74 5.52
CA LEU A 50 11.41 -6.84 5.75
C LEU A 50 10.88 -6.99 7.18
N PHE A 51 10.74 -5.88 7.90
CA PHE A 51 10.04 -5.84 9.18
C PHE A 51 8.57 -5.47 8.94
N TYR A 52 7.66 -6.33 9.41
CA TYR A 52 6.22 -6.13 9.39
C TYR A 52 5.58 -6.84 10.58
N TRP A 53 4.27 -6.70 10.78
CA TRP A 53 3.55 -7.45 11.81
C TRP A 53 3.41 -8.91 11.38
N ASN A 54 4.25 -9.78 11.95
CA ASN A 54 4.36 -11.18 11.55
C ASN A 54 3.41 -12.09 12.36
N MET A 55 2.12 -11.77 12.34
CA MET A 55 1.03 -12.61 12.83
C MET A 55 -0.08 -12.63 11.76
N PRO A 56 -1.00 -13.62 11.77
CA PRO A 56 -2.07 -13.71 10.77
C PRO A 56 -2.90 -12.42 10.66
N ASN A 57 -2.65 -11.67 9.58
CA ASN A 57 -3.31 -10.43 9.19
C ASN A 57 -2.99 -10.16 7.72
N PHE A 58 -3.98 -10.31 6.84
CA PHE A 58 -3.78 -10.22 5.40
C PHE A 58 -3.18 -8.87 4.99
N GLY A 59 -3.55 -7.80 5.70
CA GLY A 59 -3.09 -6.45 5.42
C GLY A 59 -1.61 -6.28 5.67
N ASP A 60 -1.09 -6.82 6.76
CA ASP A 60 0.36 -6.81 7.03
C ASP A 60 1.11 -7.83 6.15
N ALA A 61 0.47 -8.96 5.82
CA ALA A 61 1.01 -9.95 4.90
C ALA A 61 1.17 -9.42 3.45
N LEU A 62 0.31 -8.48 3.01
CA LEU A 62 0.47 -7.76 1.73
C LEU A 62 1.85 -7.11 1.58
N SER A 63 2.49 -6.75 2.69
CA SER A 63 3.82 -6.11 2.67
C SER A 63 4.86 -6.99 1.98
N VAL A 64 4.80 -8.30 2.21
CA VAL A 64 5.71 -9.26 1.58
C VAL A 64 5.48 -9.33 0.07
N ASP A 65 4.23 -9.43 -0.35
CA ASP A 65 3.88 -9.63 -1.75
C ASP A 65 4.07 -8.36 -2.58
N VAL A 66 3.71 -7.19 -2.06
CA VAL A 66 3.93 -5.89 -2.72
C VAL A 66 5.42 -5.60 -2.88
N VAL A 67 6.23 -5.85 -1.84
CA VAL A 67 7.69 -5.64 -1.94
C VAL A 67 8.31 -6.64 -2.93
N ARG A 68 7.85 -7.89 -2.95
CA ARG A 68 8.29 -8.89 -3.94
C ARG A 68 7.95 -8.44 -5.36
N LEU A 69 6.72 -8.00 -5.60
CA LEU A 69 6.26 -7.50 -6.91
C LEU A 69 7.15 -6.35 -7.40
N LEU A 70 7.25 -5.27 -6.62
CA LEU A 70 7.95 -4.06 -7.06
C LEU A 70 9.47 -4.22 -7.15
N SER A 71 10.04 -5.18 -6.42
CA SER A 71 11.47 -5.50 -6.50
C SER A 71 11.85 -6.44 -7.65
N GLY A 72 10.89 -6.81 -8.50
CA GLY A 72 11.10 -7.70 -9.64
C GLY A 72 11.25 -9.16 -9.22
N GLY A 73 10.40 -9.63 -8.31
CA GLY A 73 10.34 -11.03 -7.88
C GLY A 73 11.42 -11.44 -6.88
N ARG A 74 12.11 -10.49 -6.23
CA ARG A 74 13.15 -10.84 -5.24
C ARG A 74 12.53 -11.54 -4.04
N GLU A 75 13.28 -12.48 -3.48
CA GLU A 75 12.90 -13.11 -2.22
C GLU A 75 12.80 -12.05 -1.11
N VAL A 76 11.71 -12.09 -0.36
CA VAL A 76 11.45 -11.24 0.81
C VAL A 76 11.31 -12.15 2.02
N ARG A 77 12.05 -11.88 3.08
CA ARG A 77 12.02 -12.63 4.34
C ARG A 77 11.73 -11.68 5.49
N PHE A 78 11.07 -12.19 6.52
CA PHE A 78 10.94 -11.46 7.77
C PHE A 78 12.33 -11.11 8.34
N GLY A 79 12.47 -9.88 8.81
CA GLY A 79 13.61 -9.42 9.59
C GLY A 79 13.13 -8.66 10.80
N HIS A 80 13.71 -8.93 11.97
CA HIS A 80 13.47 -8.11 13.15
C HIS A 80 13.89 -6.66 12.87
N ALA A 81 13.20 -5.67 13.45
CA ALA A 81 13.49 -4.26 13.20
C ALA A 81 14.98 -3.94 13.35
N ALA A 82 15.67 -4.55 14.34
CA ALA A 82 17.10 -4.40 14.63
C ALA A 82 18.08 -4.88 13.53
N TRP A 83 17.66 -5.67 12.55
CA TRP A 83 18.49 -6.07 11.40
C TRP A 83 17.77 -6.11 10.05
N ALA A 84 16.52 -5.67 10.00
CA ALA A 84 15.78 -5.52 8.74
C ALA A 84 16.39 -4.41 7.88
N HIS A 85 16.27 -4.58 6.56
CA HIS A 85 16.63 -3.56 5.58
C HIS A 85 15.55 -2.47 5.50
N MET A 86 14.28 -2.89 5.58
CA MET A 86 13.13 -2.00 5.45
C MET A 86 11.95 -2.45 6.30
N ALA A 87 11.02 -1.53 6.54
CA ALA A 87 9.68 -1.76 7.06
C ALA A 87 8.65 -1.11 6.10
N ALA A 88 7.53 -1.77 5.86
CA ALA A 88 6.49 -1.29 4.97
C ALA A 88 5.11 -1.78 5.37
N ILE A 89 4.08 -1.01 4.99
CA ILE A 89 2.65 -1.24 5.28
C ILE A 89 2.36 -1.26 6.79
N GLY A 90 1.14 -0.87 7.18
CA GLY A 90 0.69 -0.98 8.57
C GLY A 90 1.20 0.12 9.50
N SER A 91 0.83 0.01 10.78
CA SER A 91 1.11 1.03 11.81
C SER A 91 2.38 0.70 12.61
N LEU A 92 3.52 0.65 11.92
CA LEU A 92 4.75 0.07 12.44
C LEU A 92 5.64 1.07 13.21
N ILE A 93 5.46 2.38 13.05
CA ILE A 93 6.44 3.37 13.50
C ILE A 93 6.69 3.30 15.02
N GLY A 94 5.63 3.29 15.82
CA GLY A 94 5.76 3.14 17.28
C GLY A 94 6.30 1.77 17.70
N MET A 95 5.97 0.72 16.96
CA MET A 95 6.43 -0.64 17.23
C MET A 95 7.92 -0.80 16.97
N ILE A 96 8.44 -0.19 15.91
CA ILE A 96 9.88 -0.21 15.59
C ILE A 96 10.71 0.30 16.76
N GLY A 97 10.26 1.36 17.44
CA GLY A 97 10.92 1.88 18.64
C GLY A 97 11.08 0.82 19.73
N LYS A 98 9.97 0.18 20.11
CA LYS A 98 9.98 -0.92 21.09
C LYS A 98 10.88 -2.08 20.66
N ARG A 99 10.94 -2.39 19.36
CA ARG A 99 11.82 -3.45 18.85
C ARG A 99 13.29 -3.08 18.86
N PHE A 100 13.64 -1.80 18.71
CA PHE A 100 15.03 -1.34 18.89
C PHE A 100 15.51 -1.40 20.34
N GLU A 101 14.61 -1.39 21.32
CA GLU A 101 14.96 -1.56 22.74
C GLU A 101 15.19 -3.03 23.11
N GLN A 102 14.63 -3.98 22.34
CA GLN A 102 14.68 -5.42 22.63
C GLN A 102 15.97 -6.10 22.16
N LYS A 103 16.64 -5.57 21.14
CA LYS A 103 17.83 -6.17 20.54
C LYS A 103 18.78 -5.10 20.04
N ASP A 104 20.08 -5.36 20.18
CA ASP A 104 21.10 -4.51 19.62
C ASP A 104 20.95 -4.37 18.11
N ARG A 105 21.18 -3.16 17.62
CA ARG A 105 21.17 -2.87 16.17
C ARG A 105 22.35 -3.61 15.55
N ASP A 106 22.08 -4.45 14.55
CA ASP A 106 23.13 -5.08 13.78
C ASP A 106 23.98 -3.97 13.14
N PRO A 107 25.29 -3.87 13.46
CA PRO A 107 26.11 -2.78 12.98
C PRO A 107 26.30 -2.83 11.47
N SER A 108 26.06 -3.96 10.80
CA SER A 108 26.17 -4.09 9.35
C SER A 108 25.03 -3.37 8.61
N VAL A 109 23.92 -3.06 9.27
CA VAL A 109 22.77 -2.36 8.66
C VAL A 109 22.73 -0.88 9.06
N GLY A 110 22.44 0.00 8.10
CA GLY A 110 22.24 1.44 8.34
C GLY A 110 20.87 1.75 8.99
N PRO A 111 20.44 3.03 9.01
CA PRO A 111 19.08 3.39 9.42
C PRO A 111 18.02 2.54 8.69
N LEU A 112 17.01 2.08 9.43
CA LEU A 112 15.93 1.26 8.88
C LEU A 112 15.13 2.09 7.88
N ALA A 113 15.00 1.60 6.64
CA ALA A 113 14.16 2.27 5.66
C ALA A 113 12.68 2.06 6.00
N VAL A 114 11.86 3.11 5.94
CA VAL A 114 10.42 3.03 6.17
C VAL A 114 9.69 3.51 4.93
N TRP A 115 8.71 2.72 4.47
CA TRP A 115 7.95 2.98 3.26
C TRP A 115 6.45 2.77 3.50
N GLY A 116 5.72 3.87 3.63
CA GLY A 116 4.27 3.92 3.65
C GLY A 116 3.63 3.47 4.97
N SER A 117 4.42 3.14 5.98
CA SER A 117 3.89 2.85 7.32
C SER A 117 3.42 4.12 8.03
N GLY A 118 2.47 3.96 8.95
CA GLY A 118 1.90 5.04 9.76
C GLY A 118 2.17 4.92 11.27
N VAL A 119 1.77 5.95 12.02
CA VAL A 119 1.68 5.89 13.49
C VAL A 119 0.35 5.30 13.93
N MET A 120 0.34 4.65 15.11
CA MET A 120 -0.90 4.22 15.78
C MET A 120 -1.37 5.26 16.80
N HIS A 121 -0.42 5.94 17.44
CA HIS A 121 -0.66 7.00 18.43
C HIS A 121 0.36 8.12 18.20
N PRO A 122 0.10 9.35 18.67
CA PRO A 122 1.08 10.43 18.63
C PRO A 122 2.44 10.00 19.22
N GLY A 123 3.52 10.15 18.47
CA GLY A 123 4.87 9.77 18.88
C GLY A 123 5.76 9.28 17.73
N GLY A 124 6.96 8.81 18.08
CA GLY A 124 7.93 8.24 17.12
C GLY A 124 8.97 9.24 16.60
N ARG A 125 8.86 10.53 16.96
CA ARG A 125 9.84 11.55 16.58
C ARG A 125 11.25 11.24 17.08
N GLN A 126 11.37 10.62 18.25
CA GLN A 126 12.64 10.16 18.83
C GLN A 126 13.34 9.06 18.02
N LEU A 127 12.62 8.39 17.11
CA LEU A 127 13.17 7.33 16.26
C LEU A 127 13.82 7.88 14.99
N LEU A 128 13.63 9.15 14.69
CA LEU A 128 13.99 9.76 13.41
C LEU A 128 15.48 9.64 13.04
N ASP A 129 16.37 9.53 14.02
CA ASP A 129 17.81 9.33 13.78
C ASP A 129 18.17 7.87 13.42
N ARG A 130 17.26 6.94 13.72
CA ARG A 130 17.40 5.50 13.43
C ARG A 130 16.62 5.07 12.20
N LEU A 131 15.82 5.97 11.61
CA LEU A 131 14.95 5.71 10.46
C LEU A 131 15.34 6.56 9.25
N LYS A 132 15.25 5.97 8.06
CA LYS A 132 15.24 6.70 6.79
C LYS A 132 13.85 6.57 6.18
N LEU A 133 13.10 7.66 6.20
CA LEU A 133 11.73 7.68 5.68
C LEU A 133 11.76 7.96 4.18
N PHE A 134 11.14 7.08 3.39
CA PHE A 134 10.93 7.26 1.95
C PHE A 134 9.48 7.59 1.63
N ALA A 135 8.55 7.00 2.39
CA ALA A 135 7.15 7.37 2.38
C ALA A 135 6.54 7.14 3.77
N VAL A 136 5.44 7.82 4.06
CA VAL A 136 4.60 7.58 5.25
C VAL A 136 3.14 7.40 4.84
N ARG A 137 2.30 6.82 5.70
CA ARG A 137 0.90 6.55 5.33
C ARG A 137 0.12 7.80 4.92
N GLY A 138 0.34 8.93 5.60
CA GLY A 138 -0.36 10.17 5.31
C GLY A 138 0.09 11.39 6.12
N PRO A 139 -0.65 12.50 5.99
CA PRO A 139 -0.26 13.80 6.54
C PRO A 139 -0.33 13.85 8.06
N VAL A 140 -1.19 13.06 8.71
CA VAL A 140 -1.24 12.98 10.18
C VAL A 140 0.03 12.33 10.70
N THR A 141 0.48 11.24 10.06
CA THR A 141 1.78 10.63 10.36
C THR A 141 2.93 11.61 10.11
N ALA A 142 2.94 12.32 8.98
CA ALA A 142 3.99 13.28 8.66
C ALA A 142 4.07 14.42 9.69
N SER A 143 2.91 14.99 10.06
CA SER A 143 2.80 16.04 11.07
C SER A 143 3.27 15.55 12.45
N THR A 144 2.83 14.36 12.88
CA THR A 144 3.22 13.73 14.15
C THR A 144 4.73 13.55 14.27
N LEU A 145 5.40 13.21 13.17
CA LEU A 145 6.85 13.06 13.11
C LEU A 145 7.59 14.39 12.92
N GLY A 146 6.89 15.48 12.59
CA GLY A 146 7.49 16.77 12.30
C GLY A 146 8.34 16.78 11.03
N ILE A 147 8.00 15.96 10.04
CA ILE A 147 8.70 15.87 8.74
C ILE A 147 8.02 16.71 7.66
N SER A 148 8.72 16.94 6.55
CA SER A 148 8.18 17.72 5.43
C SER A 148 6.88 17.11 4.89
N PRO A 149 5.86 17.93 4.56
CA PRO A 149 4.66 17.45 3.86
C PRO A 149 4.94 17.02 2.42
N GLN A 150 6.15 17.27 1.88
CA GLN A 150 6.57 16.87 0.54
C GLN A 150 7.10 15.43 0.46
N ILE A 151 7.11 14.69 1.58
CA ILE A 151 7.42 13.26 1.55
C ILE A 151 6.31 12.50 0.82
N ALA A 152 6.65 11.46 0.06
CA ALA A 152 5.66 10.60 -0.56
C ALA A 152 4.68 10.05 0.48
N MET A 153 3.39 10.03 0.15
CA MET A 153 2.34 9.56 1.06
C MET A 153 1.46 8.48 0.45
N GLY A 154 0.99 7.59 1.31
CA GLY A 154 0.06 6.53 0.97
C GLY A 154 0.39 5.21 1.65
N ASP A 155 -0.55 4.28 1.58
CA ASP A 155 -0.33 2.90 2.00
C ASP A 155 0.04 2.02 0.79
N PRO A 156 1.17 1.28 0.81
CA PRO A 156 1.57 0.39 -0.28
C PRO A 156 0.58 -0.73 -0.59
N GLY A 157 -0.41 -1.00 0.27
CA GLY A 157 -1.56 -1.84 -0.04
C GLY A 157 -2.33 -1.37 -1.29
N LEU A 158 -2.15 -0.12 -1.74
CA LEU A 158 -2.65 0.38 -3.02
C LEU A 158 -2.12 -0.37 -4.26
N PHE A 159 -1.07 -1.18 -4.11
CA PHE A 159 -0.57 -2.08 -5.16
C PHE A 159 -1.21 -3.48 -5.12
N ALA A 160 -2.21 -3.73 -4.26
CA ALA A 160 -2.83 -5.04 -4.14
C ALA A 160 -3.47 -5.53 -5.44
N ALA A 161 -4.11 -4.63 -6.20
CA ALA A 161 -4.64 -4.95 -7.52
C ALA A 161 -3.57 -5.41 -8.52
N ASP A 162 -2.32 -4.94 -8.39
CA ASP A 162 -1.20 -5.32 -9.25
C ASP A 162 -0.67 -6.74 -8.95
N LEU A 163 -1.13 -7.37 -7.86
CA LEU A 163 -0.81 -8.77 -7.51
C LEU A 163 -1.69 -9.78 -8.23
N LEU A 164 -2.81 -9.35 -8.82
CA LEU A 164 -3.74 -10.23 -9.52
C LEU A 164 -3.28 -10.43 -10.96
N THR A 165 -2.88 -11.67 -11.31
CA THR A 165 -2.64 -12.06 -12.71
C THR A 165 -3.93 -12.02 -13.52
N GLU A 166 -5.03 -12.47 -12.92
CA GLU A 166 -6.37 -12.45 -13.47
C GLU A 166 -7.33 -11.94 -12.41
N ARG A 167 -8.20 -11.00 -12.79
CA ARG A 167 -9.24 -10.51 -11.89
C ARG A 167 -10.42 -11.47 -11.91
N PRO A 168 -10.92 -11.91 -10.73
CA PRO A 168 -12.13 -12.72 -10.69
C PRO A 168 -13.31 -11.95 -11.27
N ALA A 169 -14.28 -12.66 -11.82
CA ALA A 169 -15.53 -12.06 -12.26
C ALA A 169 -16.24 -11.41 -11.06
N ARG A 170 -16.65 -10.16 -11.23
CA ARG A 170 -17.39 -9.43 -10.21
C ARG A 170 -18.78 -10.06 -10.05
N THR A 171 -19.18 -10.26 -8.81
CA THR A 171 -20.48 -10.77 -8.40
C THR A 171 -21.30 -9.64 -7.77
N ASP A 172 -22.59 -9.88 -7.56
CA ASP A 172 -23.47 -8.94 -6.85
C ASP A 172 -23.32 -8.97 -5.32
N ARG A 173 -22.33 -9.73 -4.81
CA ARG A 173 -22.08 -9.91 -3.37
C ARG A 173 -21.48 -8.67 -2.72
N ILE A 174 -21.83 -8.45 -1.46
CA ILE A 174 -21.21 -7.44 -0.60
C ILE A 174 -20.17 -8.13 0.29
N GLY A 175 -18.91 -7.69 0.24
CA GLY A 175 -17.87 -8.22 1.12
C GLY A 175 -17.85 -7.46 2.45
N LEU A 176 -17.89 -8.17 3.57
CA LEU A 176 -17.70 -7.58 4.90
C LEU A 176 -16.36 -8.03 5.46
N VAL A 177 -15.41 -7.10 5.54
CA VAL A 177 -14.07 -7.32 6.07
C VAL A 177 -13.99 -6.74 7.48
N ALA A 178 -14.16 -7.58 8.49
CA ALA A 178 -14.00 -7.17 9.88
C ALA A 178 -12.53 -6.91 10.22
N HIS A 179 -12.27 -6.18 11.30
CA HIS A 179 -10.93 -6.16 11.90
C HIS A 179 -10.63 -7.52 12.57
N HIS A 180 -9.37 -7.95 12.57
CA HIS A 180 -8.96 -9.27 13.08
C HIS A 180 -9.41 -9.58 14.51
N ARG A 181 -9.57 -8.57 15.39
CA ARG A 181 -10.07 -8.74 16.77
C ARG A 181 -11.57 -8.94 16.88
N LEU A 182 -12.32 -8.53 15.86
CA LEU A 182 -13.77 -8.57 15.82
C LEU A 182 -14.28 -9.65 14.86
N ALA A 183 -13.39 -10.47 14.31
CA ALA A 183 -13.73 -11.48 13.30
C ALA A 183 -14.68 -12.57 13.83
N ASP A 184 -14.68 -12.82 15.15
CA ASP A 184 -15.58 -13.80 15.80
C ASP A 184 -16.79 -13.14 16.49
N ASP A 185 -17.08 -11.87 16.20
CA ASP A 185 -18.25 -11.19 16.74
C ASP A 185 -19.53 -11.84 16.21
N SER A 186 -20.35 -12.40 17.11
CA SER A 186 -21.58 -13.11 16.75
C SER A 186 -22.58 -12.24 15.99
N ARG A 187 -22.50 -10.91 16.12
CA ARG A 187 -23.31 -9.96 15.36
C ARG A 187 -23.01 -10.01 13.86
N LEU A 188 -21.77 -10.33 13.46
CA LEU A 188 -21.39 -10.47 12.05
C LEU A 188 -22.02 -11.72 11.43
N ALA A 189 -21.99 -12.84 12.15
CA ALA A 189 -22.63 -14.07 11.71
C ALA A 189 -24.15 -13.88 11.59
N LYS A 190 -24.78 -13.22 12.57
CA LYS A 190 -26.19 -12.86 12.50
C LYS A 190 -26.51 -11.97 11.29
N LEU A 191 -25.72 -10.92 11.07
CA LEU A 191 -25.90 -10.01 9.95
C LEU A 191 -25.83 -10.75 8.61
N GLN A 192 -24.89 -11.69 8.44
CA GLN A 192 -24.79 -12.53 7.25
C GLN A 192 -26.01 -13.47 7.09
N MET A 193 -26.49 -14.05 8.18
CA MET A 193 -27.69 -14.91 8.14
C MET A 193 -28.93 -14.13 7.71
N ASP A 194 -29.08 -12.90 8.21
CA ASP A 194 -30.21 -12.03 7.92
C ASP A 194 -30.11 -11.41 6.49
N ASN A 195 -28.90 -11.31 5.94
CA ASN A 195 -28.62 -10.68 4.64
C ASN A 195 -27.73 -11.60 3.76
N PRO A 196 -28.33 -12.56 3.03
CA PRO A 196 -27.60 -13.61 2.29
C PRO A 196 -26.65 -13.10 1.21
N GLU A 197 -26.80 -11.86 0.74
CA GLU A 197 -25.90 -11.20 -0.21
C GLU A 197 -24.54 -10.83 0.41
N ILE A 198 -24.46 -10.75 1.74
CA ILE A 198 -23.23 -10.47 2.47
C ILE A 198 -22.34 -11.72 2.51
N THR A 199 -21.05 -11.51 2.24
CA THR A 199 -20.00 -12.52 2.41
C THR A 199 -19.01 -12.01 3.44
N LEU A 200 -18.85 -12.74 4.54
CA LEU A 200 -17.81 -12.44 5.53
C LEU A 200 -16.44 -12.83 4.96
N ILE A 201 -15.48 -11.92 5.05
CA ILE A 201 -14.10 -12.11 4.58
C ILE A 201 -13.18 -12.05 5.80
N ASP A 202 -12.58 -13.18 6.16
CA ASP A 202 -11.71 -13.27 7.35
C ASP A 202 -10.33 -12.65 7.07
N PRO A 203 -9.93 -11.59 7.79
CA PRO A 203 -8.61 -10.98 7.62
C PRO A 203 -7.45 -11.76 8.25
N ARG A 204 -7.70 -12.80 9.06
CA ARG A 204 -6.70 -13.51 9.88
C ARG A 204 -5.98 -14.60 9.10
N THR A 205 -5.34 -14.22 8.01
CA THR A 205 -4.61 -15.14 7.15
C THR A 205 -3.28 -14.53 6.70
N GLU A 206 -2.31 -15.41 6.40
CA GLU A 206 -1.08 -15.05 5.71
C GLU A 206 -1.23 -15.08 4.19
N ASP A 207 -2.30 -15.73 3.67
CA ASP A 207 -2.65 -15.72 2.25
C ASP A 207 -3.39 -14.42 1.89
N ALA A 208 -2.62 -13.34 1.80
CA ALA A 208 -3.15 -12.03 1.44
C ALA A 208 -3.83 -12.03 0.07
N LEU A 209 -3.31 -12.79 -0.89
CA LEU A 209 -3.82 -12.82 -2.25
C LEU A 209 -5.21 -13.47 -2.31
N SER A 210 -5.50 -14.47 -1.49
CA SER A 210 -6.85 -15.03 -1.34
C SER A 210 -7.85 -13.97 -0.90
N VAL A 211 -7.51 -13.13 0.09
CA VAL A 211 -8.38 -12.04 0.56
C VAL A 211 -8.56 -10.97 -0.52
N VAL A 212 -7.50 -10.61 -1.24
CA VAL A 212 -7.59 -9.68 -2.39
C VAL A 212 -8.54 -10.21 -3.45
N ARG A 213 -8.49 -11.51 -3.78
CA ARG A 213 -9.43 -12.14 -4.74
C ARG A 213 -10.87 -12.12 -4.25
N GLN A 214 -11.10 -12.40 -2.96
CA GLN A 214 -12.45 -12.32 -2.37
C GLN A 214 -12.99 -10.90 -2.47
N ILE A 215 -12.20 -9.89 -2.12
CA ILE A 215 -12.57 -8.47 -2.26
C ILE A 215 -12.84 -8.13 -3.73
N ALA A 216 -11.98 -8.57 -4.65
CA ALA A 216 -12.12 -8.29 -6.09
C ALA A 216 -13.40 -8.85 -6.72
N ALA A 217 -13.98 -9.91 -6.13
CA ALA A 217 -15.22 -10.51 -6.60
C ALA A 217 -16.48 -9.78 -6.08
N CYS A 218 -16.37 -8.85 -5.13
CA CYS A 218 -17.52 -8.16 -4.54
C CYS A 218 -17.91 -6.90 -5.31
N ARG A 219 -19.18 -6.50 -5.22
CA ARG A 219 -19.64 -5.21 -5.74
C ARG A 219 -19.40 -4.02 -4.82
N LEU A 220 -19.30 -4.28 -3.53
CA LEU A 220 -19.19 -3.29 -2.46
C LEU A 220 -18.43 -3.94 -1.30
N ILE A 221 -17.58 -3.16 -0.63
CA ILE A 221 -16.86 -3.59 0.57
C ILE A 221 -17.31 -2.78 1.79
N LEU A 222 -17.78 -3.46 2.82
CA LEU A 222 -17.98 -2.91 4.15
C LEU A 222 -16.76 -3.29 4.98
N SER A 223 -16.05 -2.34 5.60
CA SER A 223 -14.87 -2.71 6.38
C SER A 223 -14.61 -1.87 7.62
N SER A 224 -14.38 -2.57 8.74
CA SER A 224 -13.76 -2.04 9.96
C SER A 224 -12.25 -2.30 10.01
N SER A 225 -11.68 -2.87 8.94
CA SER A 225 -10.25 -3.03 8.71
C SER A 225 -9.76 -1.99 7.71
N LEU A 226 -8.71 -1.24 8.06
CA LEU A 226 -8.13 -0.25 7.16
C LEU A 226 -7.70 -0.88 5.82
N HIS A 227 -7.08 -2.06 5.86
CA HIS A 227 -6.64 -2.73 4.63
C HIS A 227 -7.80 -3.25 3.78
N GLY A 228 -8.99 -3.47 4.36
CA GLY A 228 -10.18 -3.75 3.55
C GLY A 228 -10.55 -2.57 2.66
N LEU A 229 -10.47 -1.35 3.20
CA LEU A 229 -10.69 -0.12 2.42
C LEU A 229 -9.57 0.13 1.40
N ILE A 230 -8.30 -0.02 1.80
CA ILE A 230 -7.15 0.19 0.90
C ILE A 230 -7.20 -0.76 -0.30
N VAL A 231 -7.49 -2.04 -0.06
CA VAL A 231 -7.56 -3.03 -1.15
C VAL A 231 -8.75 -2.75 -2.06
N ALA A 232 -9.91 -2.37 -1.52
CA ALA A 232 -11.06 -1.95 -2.31
C ALA A 232 -10.72 -0.74 -3.21
N ASP A 233 -10.07 0.29 -2.65
CA ASP A 233 -9.60 1.46 -3.39
C ASP A 233 -8.60 1.06 -4.49
N SER A 234 -7.66 0.14 -4.22
CA SER A 234 -6.72 -0.37 -5.24
C SER A 234 -7.42 -1.05 -6.43
N LEU A 235 -8.58 -1.68 -6.17
CA LEU A 235 -9.33 -2.45 -7.16
C LEU A 235 -10.37 -1.60 -7.90
N GLY A 236 -10.63 -0.36 -7.45
CA GLY A 236 -11.71 0.49 -7.95
C GLY A 236 -13.09 0.05 -7.45
N ILE A 237 -13.16 -0.60 -6.29
CA ILE A 237 -14.40 -1.12 -5.71
C ILE A 237 -14.92 -0.15 -4.65
N PRO A 238 -16.20 0.29 -4.73
CA PRO A 238 -16.79 1.14 -3.70
C PRO A 238 -16.67 0.50 -2.32
N SER A 239 -16.42 1.33 -1.30
CA SER A 239 -16.28 0.83 0.07
C SER A 239 -16.85 1.77 1.12
N ILE A 240 -17.41 1.19 2.17
CA ILE A 240 -17.96 1.88 3.34
C ILE A 240 -17.06 1.58 4.54
N TRP A 241 -16.66 2.66 5.22
CA TRP A 241 -15.94 2.58 6.48
C TRP A 241 -16.90 2.24 7.61
N LEU A 242 -16.72 1.05 8.18
CA LEU A 242 -17.44 0.63 9.38
C LEU A 242 -16.69 1.10 10.63
N ASP A 243 -17.45 1.34 11.70
CA ASP A 243 -16.94 1.74 13.01
C ASP A 243 -15.80 0.82 13.47
N PRO A 244 -14.58 1.38 13.63
CA PRO A 244 -13.44 0.61 14.06
C PRO A 244 -13.31 0.56 15.59
N THR A 245 -14.32 1.01 16.36
CA THR A 245 -14.35 0.92 17.82
C THR A 245 -14.09 -0.51 18.31
N GLY A 246 -13.24 -0.64 19.34
CA GLY A 246 -12.78 -1.93 19.86
C GLY A 246 -11.53 -2.50 19.15
N ASN A 247 -11.08 -1.88 18.05
CA ASN A 247 -9.86 -2.34 17.37
C ASN A 247 -8.58 -2.04 18.17
N HIS A 248 -8.44 -0.84 18.71
CA HIS A 248 -7.31 -0.29 19.49
C HIS A 248 -7.69 1.10 20.02
N ASP A 249 -6.84 1.73 20.83
CA ASP A 249 -7.05 3.11 21.29
C ASP A 249 -6.90 4.10 20.11
N HIS A 250 -7.91 4.94 19.88
CA HIS A 250 -8.01 5.90 18.75
C HIS A 250 -7.91 5.28 17.35
N PRO A 251 -8.80 4.31 17.03
CA PRO A 251 -8.65 3.51 15.85
C PRO A 251 -8.93 4.27 14.55
N GLU A 252 -9.56 5.42 14.62
CA GLU A 252 -9.90 6.30 13.50
C GLU A 252 -8.66 6.97 12.89
N LEU A 253 -7.62 7.20 13.71
CA LEU A 253 -6.43 7.95 13.28
C LEU A 253 -5.85 7.36 11.99
N LYS A 254 -5.69 6.04 11.93
CA LYS A 254 -5.11 5.38 10.74
C LYS A 254 -5.98 5.48 9.50
N PHE A 255 -7.30 5.53 9.66
CA PHE A 255 -8.25 5.66 8.56
C PHE A 255 -8.23 7.07 8.01
N LEU A 256 -8.31 8.07 8.89
CA LEU A 256 -8.25 9.49 8.52
C LEU A 256 -6.90 9.86 7.90
N ASP A 257 -5.80 9.32 8.43
CA ASP A 257 -4.45 9.53 7.90
C ASP A 257 -4.30 8.96 6.48
N TYR A 258 -4.79 7.74 6.23
CA TYR A 258 -4.82 7.16 4.88
C TYR A 258 -5.76 7.92 3.93
N ALA A 259 -7.00 8.18 4.36
CA ALA A 259 -7.98 8.86 3.53
C ALA A 259 -7.48 10.24 3.08
N ALA A 260 -6.85 10.98 3.98
CA ALA A 260 -6.25 12.27 3.67
C ALA A 260 -5.10 12.19 2.65
N SER A 261 -4.32 11.08 2.62
CA SER A 261 -3.22 10.95 1.66
C SER A 261 -3.67 10.72 0.22
N ILE A 262 -4.86 10.14 0.02
CA ILE A 262 -5.47 9.95 -1.30
C ILE A 262 -6.61 10.95 -1.59
N GLY A 263 -6.85 11.92 -0.70
CA GLY A 263 -7.93 12.90 -0.85
C GLY A 263 -9.33 12.28 -0.79
N ARG A 264 -9.49 11.12 -0.16
CA ARG A 264 -10.77 10.43 0.01
C ARG A 264 -11.60 11.14 1.09
N PRO A 265 -12.82 11.61 0.79
CA PRO A 265 -13.72 12.12 1.80
C PRO A 265 -14.16 10.99 2.74
N LEU A 266 -13.77 11.09 4.01
CA LEU A 266 -14.13 10.10 5.03
C LEU A 266 -14.80 10.84 6.20
N VAL A 267 -16.14 10.85 6.20
CA VAL A 267 -16.93 11.74 7.07
C VAL A 267 -17.18 11.11 8.44
N ARG A 268 -17.85 9.96 8.47
CA ARG A 268 -18.10 9.21 9.70
C ARG A 268 -18.10 7.72 9.41
N PRO A 269 -17.70 6.88 10.37
CA PRO A 269 -17.92 5.46 10.27
C PRO A 269 -19.41 5.12 10.38
N VAL A 270 -19.79 4.03 9.73
CA VAL A 270 -21.12 3.40 9.81
C VAL A 270 -21.11 2.35 10.92
N LEU A 271 -22.09 2.37 11.81
CA LEU A 271 -22.23 1.38 12.87
C LEU A 271 -22.72 0.05 12.31
N LEU A 272 -22.42 -1.07 12.99
CA LEU A 272 -22.94 -2.39 12.59
C LEU A 272 -24.48 -2.41 12.49
N SER A 273 -25.17 -1.70 13.40
CA SER A 273 -26.63 -1.58 13.40
C SER A 273 -27.20 -0.72 12.25
N GLU A 274 -26.36 0.04 11.55
CA GLU A 274 -26.77 0.89 10.42
C GLU A 274 -26.55 0.19 9.06
N ILE A 275 -25.85 -0.95 9.02
CA ILE A 275 -25.41 -1.59 7.76
C ILE A 275 -26.56 -1.84 6.79
N GLU A 276 -27.70 -2.33 7.27
CA GLU A 276 -28.86 -2.67 6.42
C GLU A 276 -29.35 -1.46 5.63
N SER A 277 -29.32 -0.25 6.22
CA SER A 277 -29.68 0.99 5.53
C SER A 277 -28.70 1.38 4.42
N HIS A 278 -27.52 0.76 4.38
CA HIS A 278 -26.43 1.08 3.48
C HIS A 278 -26.17 0.04 2.38
N LEU A 279 -26.79 -1.15 2.42
CA LEU A 279 -26.54 -2.25 1.46
C LEU A 279 -26.87 -1.89 -0.01
N HIS A 280 -27.79 -0.96 -0.17
CA HIS A 280 -28.25 -0.45 -1.47
C HIS A 280 -27.85 1.01 -1.71
N THR A 281 -27.10 1.61 -0.78
CA THR A 281 -26.59 2.97 -0.99
C THR A 281 -25.52 2.94 -2.07
N ASP A 282 -25.53 3.91 -2.97
CA ASP A 282 -24.37 4.22 -3.80
C ASP A 282 -23.26 4.73 -2.87
N ALA A 283 -22.34 3.84 -2.48
CA ALA A 283 -21.32 4.06 -1.45
C ALA A 283 -20.26 5.13 -1.81
N GLY A 284 -20.58 5.98 -2.78
CA GLY A 284 -19.69 6.96 -3.37
C GLY A 284 -18.93 6.36 -4.54
N ASP A 285 -18.81 7.16 -5.59
CA ASP A 285 -18.03 6.82 -6.75
C ASP A 285 -16.54 6.99 -6.43
N VAL A 286 -15.78 5.88 -6.50
CA VAL A 286 -14.31 5.87 -6.35
C VAL A 286 -13.66 6.85 -7.35
N ALA A 287 -14.31 7.12 -8.49
CA ALA A 287 -13.85 8.11 -9.46
C ALA A 287 -13.64 9.51 -8.85
N ARG A 288 -14.36 9.87 -7.77
CA ARG A 288 -14.22 11.18 -7.11
C ARG A 288 -12.84 11.42 -6.50
N TYR A 289 -12.10 10.35 -6.18
CA TYR A 289 -10.77 10.44 -5.56
C TYR A 289 -9.74 9.53 -6.26
N GLN A 290 -10.06 9.02 -7.45
CA GLN A 290 -9.17 8.16 -8.23
C GLN A 290 -7.84 8.85 -8.55
N ASP A 291 -7.87 10.14 -8.90
CA ASP A 291 -6.64 10.91 -9.16
C ASP A 291 -5.72 10.93 -7.93
N GLY A 292 -6.29 10.94 -6.73
CA GLY A 292 -5.52 10.87 -5.49
C GLY A 292 -4.87 9.50 -5.27
N ILE A 293 -5.58 8.43 -5.60
CA ILE A 293 -5.02 7.07 -5.62
C ILE A 293 -3.86 6.99 -6.61
N GLU A 294 -4.04 7.44 -7.85
CA GLU A 294 -2.99 7.37 -8.88
C GLU A 294 -1.76 8.22 -8.54
N ARG A 295 -1.95 9.44 -8.03
CA ARG A 295 -0.85 10.27 -7.52
C ARG A 295 -0.09 9.57 -6.41
N SER A 296 -0.80 9.03 -5.41
CA SER A 296 -0.19 8.29 -4.30
C SER A 296 0.58 7.07 -4.79
N LYS A 297 0.01 6.25 -5.69
CA LYS A 297 0.70 5.10 -6.31
C LYS A 297 1.97 5.53 -7.06
N ALA A 298 1.93 6.62 -7.83
CA ALA A 298 3.09 7.12 -8.56
C ALA A 298 4.22 7.57 -7.62
N GLU A 299 3.90 8.33 -6.57
CA GLU A 299 4.87 8.77 -5.57
C GLU A 299 5.44 7.60 -4.75
N LEU A 300 4.59 6.67 -4.32
CA LEU A 300 4.99 5.46 -3.63
C LEU A 300 5.94 4.61 -4.49
N ARG A 301 5.64 4.44 -5.78
CA ARG A 301 6.49 3.68 -6.71
C ARG A 301 7.85 4.37 -6.90
N ARG A 302 7.89 5.69 -7.09
CA ARG A 302 9.14 6.46 -7.17
C ARG A 302 9.98 6.29 -5.90
N SER A 303 9.37 6.54 -4.74
CA SER A 303 10.04 6.44 -3.44
C SER A 303 10.50 5.02 -3.12
N PHE A 304 9.79 3.99 -3.62
CA PHE A 304 10.21 2.59 -3.50
C PHE A 304 11.53 2.33 -4.23
N TYR A 305 11.72 2.84 -5.45
CA TYR A 305 12.97 2.63 -6.17
C TYR A 305 14.14 3.40 -5.55
N GLU A 306 13.90 4.59 -5.00
CA GLU A 306 14.89 5.32 -4.20
C GLU A 306 15.29 4.54 -2.94
N MET A 307 14.30 3.97 -2.24
CA MET A 307 14.51 3.11 -1.08
C MET A 307 15.28 1.84 -1.47
N LEU A 308 14.88 1.18 -2.58
CA LEU A 308 15.49 -0.04 -3.05
C LEU A 308 16.97 0.18 -3.40
N ALA A 309 17.28 1.31 -4.03
CA ALA A 309 18.64 1.75 -4.27
C ALA A 309 19.38 2.01 -2.95
N TYR A 310 18.75 2.71 -2.00
CA TYR A 310 19.32 2.96 -0.67
C TYR A 310 19.67 1.65 0.06
N ILE A 311 18.75 0.69 0.17
CA ILE A 311 19.03 -0.56 0.91
C ILE A 311 20.12 -1.41 0.26
N GLN A 312 20.42 -1.20 -1.02
CA GLN A 312 21.53 -1.85 -1.73
C GLN A 312 22.88 -1.14 -1.58
N ARG A 313 22.92 0.12 -1.09
CA ARG A 313 24.18 0.86 -0.91
C ARG A 313 25.11 0.19 0.11
N PRO A 314 26.44 0.26 -0.09
CA PRO A 314 27.42 -0.10 0.94
C PRO A 314 27.20 0.72 2.22
N LYS A 315 27.43 0.11 3.39
CA LYS A 315 27.19 0.71 4.72
C LYS A 315 27.84 2.09 4.89
N ALA A 316 29.08 2.26 4.45
CA ALA A 316 29.81 3.52 4.58
C ALA A 316 29.05 4.71 3.97
N ARG A 317 28.37 4.49 2.85
CA ARG A 317 27.56 5.51 2.16
C ARG A 317 26.23 5.78 2.88
N LYS A 318 25.61 4.75 3.46
CA LYS A 318 24.37 4.90 4.26
C LYS A 318 24.59 5.68 5.56
N LEU A 319 25.73 5.46 6.23
CA LEU A 319 26.08 6.21 7.45
C LEU A 319 26.39 7.69 7.15
N ALA A 320 27.07 7.97 6.03
CA ALA A 320 27.29 9.33 5.54
C ALA A 320 25.96 10.04 5.18
N ASP A 321 25.05 9.33 4.49
CA ASP A 321 23.71 9.83 4.16
C ASP A 321 22.85 10.08 5.42
N GLY A 322 22.99 9.24 6.46
CA GLY A 322 22.31 9.40 7.75
C GLY A 322 22.78 10.63 8.53
N ALA A 323 24.09 10.89 8.56
CA ALA A 323 24.67 12.08 9.19
C ALA A 323 24.28 13.38 8.47
N ALA A 324 24.17 13.37 7.14
CA ALA A 324 23.66 14.50 6.37
C ALA A 324 22.15 14.73 6.58
N TYR A 325 21.36 13.66 6.69
CA TYR A 325 19.92 13.73 6.91
C TYR A 325 19.55 14.22 8.32
N ALA A 326 20.33 13.89 9.35
CA ALA A 326 20.19 14.44 10.69
C ALA A 326 20.49 15.96 10.75
N ARG A 327 21.46 16.44 9.96
CA ARG A 327 21.82 17.86 9.87
C ARG A 327 20.76 18.74 9.20
N LEU A 328 19.96 18.19 8.29
CA LEU A 328 18.84 18.91 7.65
C LEU A 328 17.62 19.06 8.58
N ARG A 329 17.64 18.44 9.77
CA ARG A 329 16.53 18.41 10.74
C ARG A 329 16.76 19.29 11.96
N THR A 330 17.92 19.95 12.09
CA THR A 330 18.12 20.94 13.16
C THR A 330 17.27 22.18 12.91
N PRO A 331 16.63 22.77 13.95
CA PRO A 331 15.73 23.91 13.81
C PRO A 331 16.33 25.11 13.07
N ALA A 332 17.66 25.27 13.13
CA ALA A 332 18.40 26.35 12.48
C ALA A 332 18.32 26.33 10.94
N VAL A 333 18.16 25.17 10.30
CA VAL A 333 18.09 25.07 8.83
C VAL A 333 16.65 25.26 8.32
N ARG A 334 15.64 25.11 9.20
CA ARG A 334 14.22 25.32 8.86
C ARG A 334 13.93 26.79 8.48
N ALA A 335 14.69 27.75 9.01
CA ALA A 335 14.55 29.16 8.67
C ALA A 335 15.07 29.48 7.25
N GLN A 336 16.11 28.81 6.77
CA GLN A 336 16.74 29.11 5.48
C GLN A 336 16.01 28.49 4.29
N VAL A 337 15.38 27.32 4.45
CA VAL A 337 14.62 26.67 3.36
C VAL A 337 13.24 27.32 3.17
N VAL A 338 12.66 27.93 4.21
CA VAL A 338 11.39 28.67 4.10
C VAL A 338 11.60 30.10 3.58
N GLN A 339 12.74 30.73 3.84
CA GLN A 339 13.03 32.07 3.28
C GLN A 339 13.37 32.02 1.78
N ALA A 340 13.92 30.92 1.26
CA ALA A 340 14.28 30.79 -0.15
C ALA A 340 13.08 30.57 -1.10
N THR A 341 11.89 30.23 -0.59
CA THR A 341 10.68 30.03 -1.40
C THR A 341 9.70 31.21 -1.35
N VAL A 342 9.95 32.22 -0.52
CA VAL A 342 9.10 33.42 -0.40
C VAL A 342 9.68 34.61 -1.19
N SER A 343 10.91 34.53 -1.67
CA SER A 343 11.56 35.61 -2.43
C SER A 343 11.20 35.66 -3.93
N ASP A 344 10.52 34.64 -4.49
CA ASP A 344 10.22 34.55 -5.93
C ASP A 344 8.75 34.74 -6.31
N THR A 345 7.88 35.19 -5.39
CA THR A 345 6.53 35.62 -5.79
C THR A 345 6.12 36.89 -5.06
N VAL A 346 5.64 37.84 -5.87
CA VAL A 346 5.08 39.16 -5.54
C VAL A 346 6.09 40.30 -5.43
N ALA A 347 6.44 40.88 -6.59
CA ALA A 347 6.77 42.30 -6.66
C ALA A 347 5.48 43.11 -6.39
N PRO A 348 5.48 44.09 -5.48
CA PRO A 348 4.29 44.89 -5.21
C PRO A 348 4.05 45.90 -6.35
N ALA A 349 2.84 45.91 -6.88
CA ALA A 349 2.39 46.95 -7.81
C ALA A 349 2.33 48.30 -7.08
N ALA A 350 2.87 49.33 -7.73
CA ALA A 350 2.88 50.70 -7.22
C ALA A 350 1.45 51.28 -7.08
N PRO A 351 1.17 52.11 -6.06
CA PRO A 351 -0.17 52.64 -5.85
C PRO A 351 -0.51 53.72 -6.88
N ALA A 352 -1.66 53.58 -7.52
CA ALA A 352 -2.25 54.59 -8.37
C ALA A 352 -2.63 55.84 -7.54
N ARG A 353 -2.19 57.01 -8.01
CA ARG A 353 -2.58 58.32 -7.47
C ARG A 353 -4.08 58.53 -7.71
N SER A 354 -4.83 58.79 -6.64
CA SER A 354 -6.20 59.31 -6.73
C SER A 354 -6.13 60.81 -7.03
N GLN A 355 -6.73 61.22 -8.15
CA GLN A 355 -7.10 62.63 -8.37
C GLN A 355 -8.50 62.84 -7.83
N ALA A 356 -8.59 63.71 -6.83
CA ALA A 356 -9.83 64.30 -6.37
C ALA A 356 -10.26 65.42 -7.34
N ALA A 357 -11.47 65.32 -7.85
CA ALA A 357 -12.30 66.42 -8.32
C ALA A 357 -13.69 66.12 -7.74
N GLY A 358 -14.28 66.90 -6.84
CA GLY A 358 -14.48 68.34 -6.94
C GLY A 358 -15.94 68.55 -7.37
N GLN A 359 -16.89 68.38 -6.44
CA GLN A 359 -18.27 68.82 -6.62
C GLN A 359 -18.50 70.05 -5.71
N GLU A 360 -18.55 71.21 -6.36
CA GLU A 360 -19.06 72.46 -5.82
C GLU A 360 -20.59 72.40 -5.73
N LEU A 361 -21.10 72.85 -4.60
CA LEU A 361 -22.48 73.27 -4.39
C LEU A 361 -22.50 74.81 -4.41
N ALA A 362 -23.27 75.42 -5.32
CA ALA A 362 -23.78 76.78 -5.15
C ALA A 362 -25.03 77.02 -6.03
N SER A 363 -26.09 77.44 -5.33
CA SER A 363 -27.29 78.20 -5.76
C SER A 363 -28.22 77.64 -6.84
#